data_AF-A0A257KNM7-F1
#
_entry.id   AF-A0A257KNM7-F1
#
_cell.length_a   1.000
_cell.length_b   1.000
_cell.length_c   1.000
_cell.angle_alpha   90.00
_cell.angle_beta   90.00
_cell.angle_gamma   90.00
#
_symmetry.space_group_name_H-M   'P 1'
#
loop_
_entity.id
_entity.type
_entity.pdbx_description
1 polymer ?
#
loop_
_entity_poly.entity_id
_entity_poly.type
_entity_poly.pdbx_seq_one_letter_code
_entity_poly.pdbx_strand_id
1 'polypeptide(L)'
;MEWSDLAKQVISLGAPMLGTALGGPLGGVAGEILAKAVGSVTLTPAAVQAALPAADPTKLAEAEARWAEMIRAEAETQRAAIAETQATIRAELASEDALQRWWRPAYALELTVECAALWAVLMHEFWTGDIQTINTLVNATALLMAYWGFRFGVLGVYISGRTREKVSAVTGQDAPGMIEKLARAVLAKEGVKKK
;
A
#
# COMPACT_ATOMS: atom_id res chain seq x y z
N MET A 1 19.79 -7.25 -21.99
CA MET A 1 20.43 -7.39 -20.67
C MET A 1 19.56 -6.70 -19.65
N GLU A 2 19.45 -7.28 -18.46
CA GLU A 2 18.56 -6.84 -17.39
C GLU A 2 19.22 -5.75 -16.54
N TRP A 3 18.42 -4.82 -16.01
CA TRP A 3 18.86 -3.76 -15.08
C TRP A 3 19.61 -4.30 -13.85
N SER A 4 19.37 -5.57 -13.49
CA SER A 4 20.04 -6.26 -12.39
C SER A 4 21.54 -6.45 -12.58
N ASP A 5 22.02 -6.62 -13.81
CA ASP A 5 23.44 -6.82 -14.07
C ASP A 5 24.20 -5.49 -14.09
N LEU A 6 23.55 -4.44 -14.60
CA LEU A 6 24.02 -3.06 -14.50
C LEU A 6 24.09 -2.60 -13.03
N ALA A 7 23.07 -2.93 -12.22
CA ALA A 7 23.06 -2.67 -10.79
C ALA A 7 24.28 -3.27 -10.07
N LYS A 8 24.61 -4.55 -10.31
CA LYS A 8 25.80 -5.20 -9.73
C LYS A 8 27.10 -4.50 -10.12
N GLN A 9 27.20 -4.07 -11.37
CA GLN A 9 28.38 -3.37 -11.88
C GLN A 9 28.53 -1.98 -11.21
N VAL A 10 27.44 -1.24 -11.04
CA VAL A 10 27.42 0.06 -10.35
C VAL A 10 27.75 -0.07 -8.86
N ILE A 11 27.27 -1.13 -8.19
CA ILE A 11 27.67 -1.46 -6.81
C ILE A 11 29.17 -1.75 -6.73
N SER A 12 29.71 -2.53 -7.69
CA SER A 12 31.14 -2.86 -7.71
C SER A 12 32.06 -1.67 -7.99
N LEU A 13 31.56 -0.64 -8.66
CA LEU A 13 32.27 0.60 -8.96
C LEU A 13 32.19 1.65 -7.83
N GLY A 14 31.56 1.31 -6.71
CA GLY A 14 31.54 2.15 -5.51
C GLY A 14 30.31 3.05 -5.38
N ALA A 15 29.23 2.80 -6.12
CA ALA A 15 27.94 3.49 -5.97
C ALA A 15 26.81 2.56 -5.48
N PRO A 16 26.92 1.98 -4.27
CA PRO A 16 25.98 0.99 -3.75
C PRO A 16 24.52 1.47 -3.66
N MET A 17 24.27 2.73 -3.30
CA MET A 17 22.90 3.24 -3.14
C MET A 17 22.19 3.39 -4.49
N LEU A 18 22.90 3.85 -5.52
CA LEU A 18 22.37 3.91 -6.88
C LEU A 18 22.17 2.51 -7.47
N GLY A 19 23.12 1.60 -7.23
CA GLY A 19 23.00 0.22 -7.71
C GLY A 19 21.83 -0.55 -7.10
N THR A 20 21.55 -0.38 -5.80
CA THR A 20 20.36 -0.97 -5.18
C THR A 20 19.05 -0.37 -5.69
N ALA A 21 19.04 0.95 -5.96
CA ALA A 21 17.88 1.62 -6.53
C ALA A 21 17.59 1.17 -7.96
N LEU A 22 18.62 0.97 -8.79
CA LEU A 22 18.53 0.43 -10.16
C LEU A 22 17.94 -0.98 -10.21
N GLY A 23 18.20 -1.80 -9.18
CA GLY A 23 17.62 -3.13 -9.04
C GLY A 23 16.23 -3.16 -8.40
N GLY A 24 15.70 -2.02 -7.96
CA GLY A 24 14.44 -1.90 -7.24
C GLY A 24 13.34 -1.15 -8.01
N PRO A 25 12.16 -0.94 -7.41
CA PRO A 25 11.04 -0.24 -8.04
C PRO A 25 11.34 1.23 -8.38
N LEU A 26 12.42 1.80 -7.83
CA LEU A 26 12.90 3.15 -8.10
C LEU A 26 13.95 3.21 -9.23
N GLY A 27 14.15 2.11 -9.96
CA GLY A 27 15.24 1.98 -10.93
C GLY A 27 15.18 2.96 -12.10
N GLY A 28 13.99 3.46 -12.46
CA GLY A 28 13.84 4.49 -13.49
C GLY A 28 14.50 5.82 -13.11
N VAL A 29 14.31 6.29 -11.88
CA VAL A 29 14.85 7.57 -11.40
C VAL A 29 16.36 7.45 -11.13
N ALA A 30 16.80 6.33 -10.56
CA ALA A 30 18.22 6.03 -10.37
C ALA A 30 18.96 5.89 -11.71
N GLY A 31 18.30 5.32 -12.72
CA GLY A 31 18.80 5.21 -14.10
C GLY A 31 19.01 6.57 -14.76
N GLU A 32 18.14 7.54 -14.50
CA GLU A 32 18.27 8.89 -15.04
C GLU A 32 19.45 9.65 -14.43
N ILE A 33 19.64 9.56 -13.12
CA ILE A 33 20.75 10.20 -12.41
C ILE A 33 22.09 9.58 -12.84
N LEU A 34 22.13 8.25 -12.98
CA LEU A 34 23.32 7.56 -13.48
C LEU A 34 23.62 7.90 -14.95
N ALA A 35 22.62 7.94 -15.82
CA ALA A 35 22.79 8.29 -17.23
C ALA A 35 23.35 9.72 -17.41
N LYS A 36 22.87 10.67 -16.59
CA LYS A 36 23.39 12.05 -16.55
C LYS A 36 24.84 12.10 -16.05
N ALA A 37 25.20 11.31 -15.04
CA ALA A 37 26.55 11.25 -14.50
C ALA A 37 27.58 10.66 -15.49
N VAL A 38 27.15 9.64 -16.22
CA VAL A 38 27.95 8.92 -17.22
C VAL A 38 27.92 9.61 -18.60
N GLY A 39 27.05 10.60 -18.79
CA GLY A 39 26.95 11.38 -20.03
C GLY A 39 26.22 10.65 -21.17
N SER A 40 25.41 9.64 -20.86
CA SER A 40 24.62 8.93 -21.87
C SER A 40 23.45 9.79 -22.34
N VAL A 41 23.31 9.94 -23.66
CA VAL A 41 22.19 10.67 -24.30
C VAL A 41 20.90 9.82 -24.30
N THR A 42 21.02 8.50 -24.13
CA THR A 42 19.87 7.57 -24.11
C THR A 42 19.74 6.86 -22.77
N LEU A 43 18.52 6.87 -22.23
CA LEU A 43 18.12 6.19 -21.00
C LEU A 43 17.85 4.70 -21.25
N THR A 44 18.83 3.99 -21.80
CA THR A 44 18.75 2.54 -21.99
C THR A 44 19.85 1.83 -21.20
N PRO A 45 19.59 0.65 -20.61
CA PRO A 45 20.60 -0.11 -19.87
C PRO A 45 21.88 -0.33 -20.68
N ALA A 46 21.74 -0.63 -21.97
CA ALA A 46 22.85 -0.87 -22.87
C ALA A 46 23.71 0.37 -23.10
N ALA A 47 23.10 1.56 -23.24
CA ALA A 47 23.82 2.81 -23.48
C ALA A 47 24.58 3.30 -22.22
N VAL A 48 23.95 3.19 -21.05
CA VAL A 48 24.58 3.54 -19.78
C VAL A 48 25.76 2.60 -19.49
N GLN A 49 25.59 1.29 -19.74
CA GLN A 49 26.68 0.32 -19.57
C GLN A 49 27.83 0.53 -20.57
N ALA A 50 27.55 0.92 -21.81
CA ALA A 50 28.61 1.21 -22.78
C ALA A 50 29.49 2.39 -22.38
N ALA A 51 28.92 3.36 -21.67
CA ALA A 51 29.62 4.56 -21.20
C ALA A 51 30.19 4.41 -19.77
N LEU A 52 29.72 3.42 -18.99
CA LEU A 52 30.14 3.18 -17.60
C LEU A 52 31.65 2.87 -17.43
N PRO A 53 32.34 2.12 -18.32
CA PRO A 53 33.78 1.88 -18.23
C PRO A 53 34.65 3.12 -18.47
N ALA A 54 34.12 4.11 -19.20
CA ALA A 54 34.79 5.38 -19.46
C ALA A 54 34.37 6.48 -18.47
N ALA A 55 33.51 6.16 -17.51
CA ALA A 55 33.00 7.11 -16.54
C ALA A 55 34.08 7.45 -15.50
N ASP A 56 34.17 8.74 -15.19
CA ASP A 56 35.04 9.23 -14.13
C ASP A 56 34.49 8.79 -12.76
N PRO A 57 35.27 8.09 -11.92
CA PRO A 57 34.84 7.67 -10.59
C PRO A 57 34.40 8.83 -9.69
N THR A 58 34.91 10.04 -9.92
CA THR A 58 34.47 11.24 -9.18
C THR A 58 33.03 11.65 -9.51
N LYS A 59 32.63 11.54 -10.78
CA LYS A 59 31.25 11.83 -11.23
C LYS A 59 30.24 10.80 -10.73
N LEU A 60 30.66 9.54 -10.58
CA LEU A 60 29.84 8.49 -9.97
C LEU A 60 29.61 8.75 -8.47
N ALA A 61 30.64 9.19 -7.74
CA ALA A 61 30.53 9.57 -6.34
C ALA A 61 29.62 10.80 -6.15
N GLU A 62 29.72 11.81 -7.03
CA GLU A 62 28.79 12.96 -7.02
C GLU A 62 27.34 12.55 -7.30
N ALA A 63 27.13 11.61 -8.23
CA ALA A 63 25.80 11.08 -8.53
C ALA A 63 25.20 10.34 -7.34
N GLU A 64 26.01 9.55 -6.64
CA GLU A 64 25.59 8.87 -5.41
C GLU A 64 25.28 9.85 -4.29
N ALA A 65 26.07 10.91 -4.11
CA ALA A 65 25.80 11.96 -3.14
C ALA A 65 24.47 12.68 -3.43
N ARG A 66 24.21 13.05 -4.69
CA ARG A 66 22.94 13.65 -5.12
C ARG A 66 21.74 12.71 -4.90
N TRP A 67 21.92 11.42 -5.16
CA TRP A 67 20.91 10.41 -4.88
C TRP A 67 20.60 10.30 -3.39
N ALA A 68 21.63 10.26 -2.55
CA ALA A 68 21.48 10.21 -1.09
C ALA A 68 20.81 11.46 -0.53
N GLU A 69 21.14 12.65 -1.05
CA GLU A 69 20.48 13.91 -0.70
C GLU A 69 19.01 13.93 -1.10
N MET A 70 18.69 13.47 -2.31
CA MET A 70 17.31 13.41 -2.80
C MET A 70 16.45 12.47 -1.95
N ILE A 71 16.96 11.27 -1.60
CA ILE A 71 16.28 10.35 -0.69
C ILE A 71 16.09 10.99 0.69
N ARG A 72 17.10 11.68 1.23
CA ARG A 72 16.97 12.35 2.54
C ARG A 72 15.92 13.45 2.50
N ALA A 73 15.90 14.27 1.46
CA ALA A 73 14.91 15.32 1.29
C ALA A 73 13.49 14.74 1.15
N GLU A 74 13.31 13.65 0.39
CA GLU A 74 12.03 12.96 0.28
C GLU A 74 11.62 12.33 1.62
N ALA A 75 12.54 11.70 2.34
CA ALA A 75 12.27 11.14 3.66
C ALA A 75 11.88 12.23 4.67
N GLU A 76 12.50 13.41 4.62
CA GLU A 76 12.14 14.55 5.47
C GLU A 76 10.75 15.11 5.13
N THR A 77 10.41 15.24 3.84
CA THR A 77 9.07 15.70 3.43
C THR A 77 7.99 14.69 3.82
N GLN A 78 8.24 13.39 3.63
CA GLN A 78 7.34 12.32 4.08
C GLN A 78 7.21 12.32 5.61
N ARG A 79 8.32 12.49 6.34
CA ARG A 79 8.29 12.57 7.81
C ARG A 79 7.47 13.76 8.30
N ALA A 80 7.60 14.92 7.65
CA ALA A 80 6.79 16.10 7.97
C ALA A 80 5.31 15.87 7.68
N ALA A 81 4.96 15.32 6.51
CA ALA A 81 3.58 15.00 6.16
C ALA A 81 2.95 13.98 7.11
N ILE A 82 3.71 12.94 7.50
CA ILE A 82 3.27 11.96 8.49
C ILE A 82 3.10 12.63 9.86
N ALA A 83 4.01 13.50 10.29
CA ALA A 83 3.91 14.19 11.58
C ALA A 83 2.67 15.09 11.66
N GLU A 84 2.38 15.87 10.62
CA GLU A 84 1.17 16.69 10.50
C GLU A 84 -0.10 15.82 10.52
N THR A 85 -0.13 14.76 9.71
CA THR A 85 -1.26 13.82 9.68
C THR A 85 -1.49 13.15 11.04
N GLN A 86 -0.42 12.81 11.76
CA GLN A 86 -0.52 12.26 13.12
C GLN A 86 -0.95 13.30 14.14
N ALA A 87 -0.58 14.57 13.95
CA ALA A 87 -1.05 15.66 14.80
C ALA A 87 -2.55 15.88 14.64
N THR A 88 -3.08 15.89 13.41
CA THR A 88 -4.52 15.98 13.16
C THR A 88 -5.26 14.76 13.68
N ILE A 89 -4.77 13.54 13.43
CA ILE A 89 -5.37 12.32 13.97
C ILE A 89 -5.43 12.35 15.50
N ARG A 90 -4.37 12.79 16.19
CA ARG A 90 -4.38 12.90 17.66
C ARG A 90 -5.37 13.96 18.15
N ALA A 91 -5.49 15.08 17.44
CA ALA A 91 -6.46 16.12 17.75
C ALA A 91 -7.90 15.60 17.54
N GLU A 92 -8.16 14.87 16.46
CA GLU A 92 -9.45 14.21 16.20
C GLU A 92 -9.76 13.11 17.22
N LEU A 93 -8.76 12.35 17.65
CA LEU A 93 -8.95 11.30 18.66
C LEU A 93 -9.33 11.88 20.04
N ALA A 94 -8.84 13.08 20.34
CA ALA A 94 -9.20 13.83 21.55
C ALA A 94 -10.57 14.52 21.44
N SER A 95 -11.10 14.67 20.22
CA SER A 95 -12.44 15.20 19.98
C SER A 95 -13.48 14.12 20.31
N GLU A 96 -14.28 14.36 21.35
CA GLU A 96 -15.41 13.49 21.74
C GLU A 96 -16.66 13.72 20.87
N ASP A 97 -16.51 13.79 19.54
CA ASP A 97 -17.66 14.01 18.66
C ASP A 97 -18.60 12.79 18.67
N ALA A 98 -19.82 13.02 19.14
CA ALA A 98 -20.87 12.02 19.22
C ALA A 98 -21.20 11.42 17.84
N LEU A 99 -21.16 12.22 16.77
CA LEU A 99 -21.45 11.72 15.43
C LEU A 99 -20.38 10.70 14.99
N GLN A 100 -19.10 11.00 15.21
CA GLN A 100 -17.99 10.13 14.85
C GLN A 100 -18.02 8.80 15.64
N ARG A 101 -18.49 8.86 16.90
CA ARG A 101 -18.64 7.69 17.78
C ARG A 101 -19.85 6.82 17.42
N TRP A 102 -20.96 7.44 17.02
CA TRP A 102 -22.24 6.76 16.78
C TRP A 102 -22.49 6.35 15.33
N TRP A 103 -21.89 7.01 14.34
CA TRP A 103 -22.11 6.63 12.94
C TRP A 103 -21.64 5.20 12.65
N ARG A 104 -20.52 4.77 13.26
CA ARG A 104 -19.95 3.43 13.08
C ARG A 104 -20.88 2.32 13.59
N PRO A 105 -21.40 2.34 14.84
CA PRO A 105 -22.40 1.38 15.29
C PRO A 105 -23.76 1.55 14.58
N ALA A 106 -24.15 2.76 14.20
CA ALA A 106 -25.38 2.99 13.43
C ALA A 106 -25.33 2.27 12.06
N TYR A 107 -24.20 2.33 11.35
CA TYR A 107 -24.00 1.59 10.10
C TYR A 107 -24.14 0.07 10.27
N ALA A 108 -23.62 -0.49 11.38
CA ALA A 108 -23.76 -1.92 11.65
C ALA A 108 -25.22 -2.32 11.96
N LEU A 109 -25.95 -1.49 12.70
CA LEU A 109 -27.37 -1.73 12.99
C LEU A 109 -28.22 -1.61 11.74
N GLU A 110 -27.98 -0.58 10.93
CA GLU A 110 -28.67 -0.35 9.66
C GLU A 110 -28.47 -1.53 8.70
N LEU A 111 -27.24 -2.03 8.55
CA LEU A 111 -26.98 -3.24 7.76
C LEU A 111 -27.70 -4.48 8.30
N THR A 112 -27.78 -4.63 9.64
CA THR A 112 -28.50 -5.75 10.26
C THR A 112 -30.00 -5.70 9.95
N VAL A 113 -30.59 -4.50 10.01
CA VAL A 113 -31.99 -4.27 9.65
C VAL A 113 -32.22 -4.55 8.17
N GLU A 114 -31.33 -4.12 7.28
CA GLU A 114 -31.44 -4.43 5.85
C GLU A 114 -31.37 -5.93 5.57
N CYS A 115 -30.47 -6.66 6.23
CA CYS A 115 -30.40 -8.12 6.09
C CYS A 115 -31.70 -8.78 6.53
N ALA A 116 -32.25 -8.35 7.67
CA ALA A 116 -33.51 -8.85 8.18
C ALA A 116 -34.68 -8.54 7.23
N ALA A 117 -34.70 -7.34 6.65
CA ALA A 117 -35.71 -6.93 5.68
C ALA A 117 -35.65 -7.77 4.39
N LEU A 118 -34.45 -7.99 3.84
CA LEU A 118 -34.29 -8.83 2.65
C LEU A 118 -34.75 -10.27 2.91
N TRP A 119 -34.39 -10.84 4.07
CA TRP A 119 -34.86 -12.17 4.46
C TRP A 119 -36.37 -12.23 4.67
N ALA A 120 -36.98 -11.19 5.25
CA ALA A 120 -38.42 -11.12 5.42
C ALA A 120 -39.15 -11.11 4.07
N VAL A 121 -38.66 -10.33 3.10
CA VAL A 121 -39.20 -10.31 1.73
C VAL A 121 -39.05 -11.67 1.07
N LEU A 122 -37.86 -12.29 1.13
CA LEU A 122 -37.64 -13.61 0.54
C LEU A 122 -38.59 -14.67 1.12
N MET A 123 -38.70 -14.72 2.45
CA MET A 123 -39.59 -15.68 3.12
C MET A 123 -41.06 -15.42 2.80
N HIS A 124 -41.47 -14.15 2.68
CA HIS A 124 -42.81 -13.77 2.25
C HIS A 124 -43.11 -14.26 0.83
N GLU A 125 -42.22 -14.00 -0.14
CA GLU A 125 -42.44 -14.40 -1.54
C GLU A 125 -42.42 -15.92 -1.73
N PHE A 126 -41.60 -16.64 -0.97
CA PHE A 126 -41.62 -18.11 -0.96
C PHE A 126 -42.93 -18.66 -0.40
N TRP A 127 -43.54 -17.97 0.57
CA TRP A 127 -44.81 -18.37 1.16
C TRP A 127 -46.00 -18.07 0.23
N THR A 128 -46.01 -16.91 -0.42
CA THR A 128 -47.08 -16.48 -1.35
C THR A 128 -46.98 -17.17 -2.71
N GLY A 129 -45.80 -17.70 -3.06
CA GLY A 129 -45.57 -18.42 -4.31
C GLY A 129 -45.47 -17.50 -5.53
N ASP A 130 -45.09 -16.24 -5.36
CA ASP A 130 -44.91 -15.31 -6.48
C ASP A 130 -43.61 -15.61 -7.26
N ILE A 131 -43.76 -16.42 -8.30
CA ILE A 131 -42.67 -16.83 -9.18
C ILE A 131 -42.07 -15.63 -9.95
N GLN A 132 -42.84 -14.56 -10.21
CA GLN A 132 -42.31 -13.40 -10.95
C GLN A 132 -41.31 -12.61 -10.11
N THR A 133 -41.64 -12.36 -8.85
CA THR A 133 -40.75 -11.65 -7.92
C THR A 133 -39.49 -12.47 -7.63
N ILE A 134 -39.63 -13.79 -7.45
CA ILE A 134 -38.49 -14.71 -7.29
C ILE A 134 -37.56 -14.66 -8.51
N ASN A 135 -38.09 -14.73 -9.73
CA ASN A 135 -37.27 -14.65 -10.94
C ASN A 135 -36.58 -13.29 -11.10
N THR A 136 -37.23 -12.20 -10.68
CA THR A 136 -36.63 -10.85 -10.68
C THR A 136 -35.44 -10.77 -9.72
N LEU A 137 -35.58 -11.35 -8.52
CA LEU A 137 -34.48 -11.44 -7.55
C LEU A 137 -33.32 -12.30 -8.07
N VAL A 138 -33.62 -13.44 -8.70
CA VAL A 138 -32.60 -14.29 -9.33
C VAL A 138 -31.85 -13.54 -10.42
N ASN A 139 -32.55 -12.79 -11.28
CA ASN A 139 -31.91 -11.98 -12.32
C ASN A 139 -31.08 -10.82 -11.73
N ALA A 140 -31.49 -10.28 -10.58
CA ALA A 140 -30.76 -9.24 -9.86
C ALA A 140 -29.60 -9.78 -8.98
N THR A 141 -29.33 -11.09 -8.98
CA THR A 141 -28.31 -11.71 -8.10
C THR A 141 -26.96 -11.04 -8.23
N ALA A 142 -26.49 -10.72 -9.44
CA ALA A 142 -25.19 -10.08 -9.64
C ALA A 142 -25.13 -8.69 -8.97
N LEU A 143 -26.20 -7.89 -9.10
CA LEU A 143 -26.31 -6.58 -8.48
C LEU A 143 -26.37 -6.71 -6.95
N LEU A 144 -27.16 -7.66 -6.44
CA LEU A 144 -27.26 -7.93 -5.01
C LEU A 144 -25.89 -8.35 -4.44
N MET A 145 -25.18 -9.26 -5.10
CA MET A 145 -23.84 -9.68 -4.66
C MET A 145 -22.85 -8.51 -4.65
N ALA A 146 -22.88 -7.62 -5.65
CA ALA A 146 -22.04 -6.43 -5.67
C ALA A 146 -22.39 -5.45 -4.54
N TYR A 147 -23.69 -5.17 -4.35
CA TYR A 147 -24.19 -4.30 -3.28
C TYR A 147 -23.78 -4.82 -1.89
N TRP A 148 -24.11 -6.08 -1.60
CA TRP A 148 -23.80 -6.71 -0.31
C TRP A 148 -22.29 -6.89 -0.12
N GLY A 149 -21.55 -7.24 -1.17
CA GLY A 149 -20.09 -7.37 -1.12
C GLY A 149 -19.42 -6.04 -0.73
N PHE A 150 -19.87 -4.92 -1.30
CA PHE A 150 -19.37 -3.60 -0.91
C PHE A 150 -19.74 -3.26 0.54
N ARG A 151 -21.02 -3.44 0.91
CA ARG A 151 -21.55 -3.08 2.24
C ARG A 151 -20.88 -3.87 3.37
N PHE A 152 -20.74 -5.19 3.21
CA PHE A 152 -20.02 -6.06 4.15
C PHE A 152 -18.51 -5.82 4.13
N GLY A 153 -17.94 -5.46 2.99
CA GLY A 153 -16.53 -5.05 2.88
C GLY A 153 -16.21 -3.86 3.79
N VAL A 154 -17.05 -2.82 3.75
CA VAL A 154 -16.95 -1.65 4.64
C VAL A 154 -17.07 -2.07 6.10
N LEU A 155 -18.04 -2.92 6.46
CA LEU A 155 -18.17 -3.43 7.82
C LEU A 155 -16.94 -4.23 8.27
N GLY A 156 -16.36 -5.04 7.38
CA GLY A 156 -15.15 -5.83 7.66
C GLY A 156 -13.93 -4.96 7.96
N VAL A 157 -13.73 -3.89 7.18
CA VAL A 157 -12.70 -2.87 7.46
C VAL A 157 -12.94 -2.22 8.81
N TYR A 158 -14.19 -1.87 9.12
CA TYR A 158 -14.55 -1.26 10.41
C TYR A 158 -14.27 -2.18 11.61
N ILE A 159 -14.73 -3.44 11.59
CA ILE A 159 -14.52 -4.40 12.69
C ILE A 159 -13.02 -4.64 12.90
N SER A 160 -12.27 -4.76 11.80
CA SER A 160 -10.81 -4.90 11.84
C SER A 160 -10.13 -3.67 12.44
N GLY A 161 -10.54 -2.47 12.02
CA GLY A 161 -10.04 -1.21 12.56
C GLY A 161 -10.31 -1.06 14.06
N ARG A 162 -11.55 -1.31 14.49
CA ARG A 162 -11.93 -1.22 15.91
C ARG A 162 -11.21 -2.24 16.78
N THR A 163 -10.96 -3.44 16.26
CA THR A 163 -10.18 -4.46 16.98
C THR A 163 -8.74 -3.98 17.17
N ARG A 164 -8.12 -3.38 16.14
CA ARG A 164 -6.77 -2.81 16.23
C ARG A 164 -6.70 -1.63 17.19
N GLU A 165 -7.68 -0.72 17.17
CA GLU A 165 -7.79 0.39 18.13
C GLU A 165 -7.83 -0.12 19.58
N LYS A 166 -8.68 -1.13 19.86
CA LYS A 166 -8.78 -1.74 21.20
C LYS A 166 -7.50 -2.45 21.63
N VAL A 167 -6.86 -3.18 20.72
CA VAL A 167 -5.59 -3.86 21.02
C VAL A 167 -4.51 -2.83 21.32
N SER A 168 -4.35 -1.80 20.47
CA SER A 168 -3.37 -0.73 20.70
C SER A 168 -3.58 -0.01 22.03
N ALA A 169 -4.85 0.26 22.40
CA ALA A 169 -5.18 0.85 23.70
C ALA A 169 -4.80 -0.03 24.91
N VAL A 170 -4.84 -1.36 24.77
CA VAL A 170 -4.53 -2.31 25.85
C VAL A 170 -3.04 -2.66 25.90
N THR A 171 -2.38 -2.80 24.75
CA THR A 171 -0.99 -3.29 24.65
C THR A 171 0.03 -2.17 24.45
N GLY A 172 -0.39 -0.94 24.18
CA GLY A 172 0.51 0.20 23.89
C GLY A 172 1.34 0.02 22.61
N GLN A 173 0.98 -0.94 21.77
CA GLN A 173 1.65 -1.26 20.50
C GLN A 173 0.62 -1.24 19.38
N ASP A 174 0.93 -0.53 18.29
CA ASP A 174 0.10 -0.58 17.10
C ASP A 174 0.08 -2.01 16.56
N ALA A 175 -1.09 -2.64 16.59
CA ALA A 175 -1.24 -4.02 16.14
C ALA A 175 -0.76 -4.14 14.68
N PRO A 176 0.25 -4.99 14.39
CA PRO A 176 0.89 -5.03 13.09
C PRO A 176 -0.14 -5.42 12.03
N GLY A 177 -0.20 -4.61 10.97
CA GLY A 177 -1.14 -4.80 9.88
C GLY A 177 -0.90 -6.12 9.15
N MET A 178 -1.92 -6.64 8.46
CA MET A 178 -1.80 -7.88 7.68
C MET A 178 -0.73 -7.76 6.57
N ILE A 179 -0.57 -6.57 6.01
CA ILE A 179 0.51 -6.22 5.06
C ILE A 179 1.87 -6.23 5.74
N GLU A 180 1.99 -5.74 6.98
CA GLU A 180 3.25 -5.76 7.72
C GLU A 180 3.65 -7.19 8.10
N LYS A 181 2.68 -8.03 8.46
CA LYS A 181 2.91 -9.47 8.69
C LYS A 181 3.35 -10.17 7.39
N LEU A 182 2.74 -9.83 6.26
CA LEU A 182 3.16 -10.33 4.95
C LEU A 182 4.56 -9.84 4.57
N ALA A 183 4.85 -8.55 4.75
CA ALA A 183 6.17 -7.98 4.49
C ALA A 183 7.25 -8.63 5.38
N ARG A 184 6.98 -8.81 6.67
CA ARG A 184 7.89 -9.54 7.57
C ARG A 184 8.06 -11.00 7.16
N ALA A 185 7.01 -11.67 6.71
CA ALA A 185 7.09 -13.05 6.24
C ALA A 185 7.92 -13.17 4.94
N VAL A 186 7.79 -12.21 4.02
CA VAL A 186 8.58 -12.14 2.79
C VAL A 186 10.06 -11.85 3.12
N LEU A 187 10.33 -10.86 3.97
CA LEU A 187 11.69 -10.52 4.41
C LEU A 187 12.36 -11.67 5.18
N ALA A 188 11.62 -12.38 6.04
CA ALA A 188 12.14 -13.56 6.74
C ALA A 188 12.47 -14.70 5.77
N LYS A 189 11.67 -14.87 4.72
CA LYS A 189 11.90 -15.90 3.69
C LYS A 189 13.14 -15.59 2.83
N GLU A 190 13.44 -14.32 2.56
CA GLU A 190 14.66 -13.91 1.86
C GLU A 190 15.93 -14.09 2.74
N GLY A 191 15.83 -13.87 4.05
CA GLY A 191 16.93 -14.12 4.99
C GLY A 191 17.31 -15.60 5.14
N VAL A 192 16.34 -16.52 5.00
CA VAL A 192 16.58 -17.96 5.10
C VAL A 192 17.25 -18.54 3.85
N LYS A 193 17.14 -17.88 2.69
CA LYS A 193 17.77 -18.33 1.43
C LYS A 193 19.28 -18.02 1.32
N LYS A 194 19.88 -17.40 2.34
CA LYS A 194 21.29 -16.97 2.39
C LYS A 194 22.19 -17.84 3.29
N LYS A 195 21.74 -19.02 3.72
CA LYS A 195 22.57 -20.07 4.32
C LYS A 195 22.60 -21.28 3.41
#